data_AF-A0A519GT38-F1
#
_entry.id   AF-A0A519GT38-F1
#
_cell.length_a   1.000
_cell.length_b   1.000
_cell.length_c   1.000
_cell.angle_alpha   90.00
_cell.angle_beta   90.00
_cell.angle_gamma   90.00
#
_symmetry.space_group_name_H-M   'P 1'
#
loop_
_entity.id
_entity.type
_entity.pdbx_description
1 polymer ?
#
loop_
_entity_poly.entity_id
_entity_poly.type
_entity_poly.pdbx_seq_one_letter_code
_entity_poly.pdbx_strand_id
1 'polypeptide(L)'
;FVLQQLDYLAYIDHYHPRIKIFHVKDAEFNPTGKQGVYGGFQSWINRAGRFRSLGDGQVDFKAIFSKMAQYDFPGWAVLEWECCIKHPEDGAREGAIFIADHIIRVADRAFDDFAAGDAGGSVNRKMLGLL
;
A
#
# COMPACT_ATOMS: atom_id res chain seq x y z
N PHE A 1 7.12 -4.93 -8.45
CA PHE A 1 5.79 -5.11 -9.04
C PHE A 1 5.52 -4.23 -10.25
N VAL A 2 5.51 -2.89 -10.14
CA VAL A 2 5.32 -1.99 -11.30
C VAL A 2 6.22 -2.36 -12.49
N LEU A 3 7.52 -2.54 -12.25
CA LEU A 3 8.47 -2.90 -13.31
C LEU A 3 8.28 -4.32 -13.88
N GLN A 4 7.61 -5.21 -13.15
CA GLN A 4 7.28 -6.55 -13.60
C GLN A 4 5.85 -6.63 -14.18
N GLN A 5 5.09 -5.53 -14.15
CA GLN A 5 3.68 -5.46 -14.53
C GLN A 5 2.81 -6.49 -13.78
N LEU A 6 3.12 -6.70 -12.50
CA LEU A 6 2.36 -7.58 -11.61
C LEU A 6 1.38 -6.77 -10.76
N ASP A 7 0.19 -7.33 -10.56
CA ASP A 7 -0.80 -6.84 -9.61
C ASP A 7 -0.32 -7.13 -8.17
N TYR A 8 0.24 -6.11 -7.53
CA TYR A 8 0.72 -6.19 -6.15
C TYR A 8 -0.39 -6.15 -5.12
N LEU A 9 -1.57 -5.63 -5.49
CA LEU A 9 -2.72 -5.58 -4.59
C LEU A 9 -3.31 -6.97 -4.43
N ALA A 10 -3.51 -7.70 -5.53
CA ALA A 10 -3.91 -9.10 -5.50
C ALA A 10 -2.85 -10.00 -4.85
N TYR A 11 -1.56 -9.70 -5.04
CA TYR A 11 -0.48 -10.41 -4.35
C TYR A 11 -0.62 -10.31 -2.83
N ILE A 12 -0.91 -9.12 -2.28
CA ILE A 12 -1.14 -8.95 -0.85
C ILE A 12 -2.34 -9.79 -0.41
N ASP A 13 -3.45 -9.76 -1.16
CA ASP A 13 -4.65 -10.54 -0.82
C ASP A 13 -4.35 -12.04 -0.72
N HIS A 14 -3.59 -12.58 -1.67
CA HIS A 14 -3.22 -13.99 -1.70
C HIS A 14 -2.22 -14.40 -0.61
N TYR A 15 -1.29 -13.51 -0.27
CA TYR A 15 -0.09 -13.89 0.50
C TYR A 15 0.07 -13.17 1.84
N HIS A 16 -0.87 -12.33 2.28
CA HIS A 16 -0.80 -11.60 3.55
C HIS A 16 -0.38 -12.46 4.77
N PRO A 17 -0.79 -13.74 4.94
CA PRO A 17 -0.36 -14.54 6.11
C PRO A 17 1.15 -14.85 6.10
N ARG A 18 1.78 -14.77 4.92
CA ARG A 18 3.19 -15.07 4.68
C ARG A 18 4.07 -13.83 4.54
N ILE A 19 3.50 -12.64 4.39
CA ILE A 19 4.27 -11.39 4.36
C ILE A 19 4.82 -11.13 5.77
N LYS A 20 6.15 -10.96 5.89
CA LYS A 20 6.84 -10.70 7.17
C LYS A 20 7.61 -9.38 7.19
N ILE A 21 7.89 -8.83 6.02
CA ILE A 21 8.65 -7.59 5.84
C ILE A 21 7.93 -6.77 4.78
N PHE A 22 7.86 -5.46 4.99
CA PHE A 22 7.29 -4.52 4.04
C PHE A 22 8.30 -3.40 3.75
N HIS A 23 8.84 -3.42 2.54
CA HIS A 23 9.66 -2.32 2.01
C HIS A 23 8.78 -1.38 1.19
N VAL A 24 8.77 -0.11 1.57
CA VAL A 24 8.10 0.96 0.83
C VAL A 24 9.09 1.47 -0.20
N LYS A 25 8.85 1.11 -1.46
CA LYS A 25 9.69 1.46 -2.62
C LYS A 25 8.80 1.87 -3.78
N ASP A 26 9.16 2.96 -4.43
CA ASP A 26 8.42 3.47 -5.58
C ASP A 26 9.17 3.20 -6.89
N ALA A 27 8.40 3.09 -7.96
CA ALA A 27 8.91 2.91 -9.30
C ALA A 27 7.92 3.45 -10.32
N GLU A 28 8.45 3.77 -11.50
CA GLU A 28 7.65 4.10 -12.68
C GLU A 28 8.09 3.24 -13.85
N PHE A 29 7.15 2.98 -14.76
CA PHE A 29 7.42 2.33 -16.02
C PHE A 29 6.85 3.16 -17.19
N ASN A 30 7.76 3.73 -17.98
CA ASN A 30 7.47 4.60 -19.12
C ASN A 30 8.16 4.03 -20.38
N PRO A 31 7.58 3.01 -21.04
CA PRO A 31 8.18 2.39 -22.22
C PRO A 31 8.14 3.31 -23.44
N THR A 32 9.04 3.05 -24.38
CA THR A 32 9.05 3.70 -25.70
C THR A 32 9.21 2.64 -26.79
N GLY A 33 9.04 3.04 -28.07
CA GLY A 33 9.33 2.15 -29.20
C GLY A 33 10.76 1.61 -29.27
N LYS A 34 11.70 2.14 -28.45
CA LYS A 34 13.09 1.69 -28.38
C LYS A 34 13.46 0.98 -27.07
N GLN A 35 12.61 1.06 -26.05
CA GLN A 35 12.94 0.65 -24.68
C GLN A 35 11.72 0.03 -24.00
N GLY A 36 11.83 -1.25 -23.64
CA GLY A 36 10.87 -1.97 -22.81
C GLY A 36 11.44 -2.30 -21.43
N VAL A 37 10.84 -3.30 -20.77
CA VAL A 37 11.14 -3.71 -19.38
C VAL A 37 12.62 -4.00 -19.11
N TYR A 38 13.36 -4.56 -20.06
CA TYR A 38 14.76 -4.91 -19.88
C TYR A 38 15.72 -3.71 -19.96
N GLY A 39 15.25 -2.53 -20.38
CA GLY A 39 16.02 -1.27 -20.37
C GLY A 39 17.26 -1.22 -21.28
N GLY A 40 17.61 -2.31 -21.97
CA GLY A 40 18.67 -2.35 -22.99
C GLY A 40 20.04 -1.84 -22.51
N PHE A 41 20.44 -2.18 -21.28
CA PHE A 41 21.69 -1.75 -20.64
C PHE A 41 21.90 -0.22 -20.54
N GLN A 42 20.85 0.58 -20.68
CA GLN A 42 20.94 2.02 -20.51
C GLN A 42 21.31 2.41 -19.07
N SER A 43 21.83 3.64 -18.91
CA SER A 43 21.94 4.29 -17.61
C SER A 43 20.56 4.43 -16.96
N TRP A 44 20.51 4.46 -15.62
CA TRP A 44 19.26 4.48 -14.87
C TRP A 44 18.29 5.58 -15.30
N ILE A 45 18.79 6.78 -15.59
CA ILE A 45 17.96 7.92 -16.01
C ILE A 45 17.22 7.68 -17.33
N ASN A 46 17.79 6.86 -18.22
CA ASN A 46 17.31 6.60 -19.57
C ASN A 46 16.53 5.28 -19.69
N ARG A 47 16.39 4.50 -18.61
CA ARG A 47 15.60 3.26 -18.63
C ARG A 47 14.11 3.56 -18.64
N ALA A 48 13.35 2.71 -19.33
CA ALA A 48 11.88 2.72 -19.24
C ALA A 48 11.38 2.47 -17.81
N GLY A 49 12.02 1.55 -17.09
CA GLY A 49 11.75 1.28 -15.68
C GLY A 49 12.74 2.01 -14.76
N ARG A 50 12.24 2.84 -13.85
CA ARG A 50 13.08 3.62 -12.92
C ARG A 50 12.55 3.49 -11.49
N PHE A 51 13.46 3.33 -10.53
CA PHE A 51 13.13 3.52 -9.12
C PHE A 51 13.07 5.01 -8.80
N ARG A 52 12.09 5.37 -7.95
CA ARG A 52 11.74 6.75 -7.63
C ARG A 52 11.67 6.93 -6.12
N SER A 53 11.86 8.16 -5.68
CA SER A 53 11.46 8.55 -4.33
C SER A 53 9.94 8.36 -4.18
N LEU A 54 9.50 8.07 -2.96
CA LEU A 54 8.08 7.82 -2.69
C LEU A 54 7.20 9.00 -3.13
N GLY A 55 6.17 8.71 -3.93
CA GLY A 55 5.23 9.69 -4.45
C GLY A 55 5.62 10.26 -5.82
N ASP A 56 6.84 10.03 -6.30
CA ASP A 56 7.30 10.45 -7.63
C ASP A 56 7.11 9.35 -8.70
N GLY A 57 6.63 8.16 -8.31
CA GLY A 57 6.41 7.02 -9.20
C GLY A 57 4.93 6.70 -9.40
N GLN A 58 4.65 5.41 -9.60
CA GLN A 58 3.34 4.90 -10.03
C GLN A 58 2.74 3.89 -9.05
N VAL A 59 3.37 3.65 -7.90
CA VAL A 59 2.84 2.73 -6.88
C VAL A 59 1.65 3.36 -6.17
N ASP A 60 0.55 2.62 -6.05
CA ASP A 60 -0.63 3.00 -5.29
C ASP A 60 -0.43 2.68 -3.80
N PHE A 61 0.23 3.60 -3.09
CA PHE A 61 0.49 3.46 -1.67
C PHE A 61 -0.78 3.48 -0.83
N LYS A 62 -1.80 4.25 -1.23
CA LYS A 62 -3.07 4.30 -0.47
C LYS A 62 -3.74 2.93 -0.45
N ALA A 63 -3.78 2.25 -1.58
CA ALA A 63 -4.32 0.88 -1.65
C ALA A 63 -3.46 -0.12 -0.87
N ILE A 64 -2.13 -0.04 -0.97
CA ILE A 64 -1.22 -0.94 -0.23
C ILE A 64 -1.42 -0.77 1.28
N PHE A 65 -1.35 0.44 1.81
CA PHE A 65 -1.50 0.69 3.24
C PHE A 65 -2.90 0.33 3.74
N SER A 66 -3.94 0.53 2.91
CA SER A 66 -5.30 0.04 3.21
C SER A 66 -5.35 -1.47 3.36
N LYS A 67 -4.67 -2.22 2.47
CA LYS A 67 -4.59 -3.69 2.58
C LYS A 67 -3.76 -4.15 3.77
N MET A 68 -2.64 -3.49 4.05
CA MET A 68 -1.82 -3.83 5.22
C MET A 68 -2.60 -3.62 6.53
N ALA A 69 -3.39 -2.55 6.62
CA ALA A 69 -4.29 -2.30 7.74
C ALA A 69 -5.45 -3.31 7.79
N GLN A 70 -6.07 -3.61 6.64
CA GLN A 70 -7.14 -4.60 6.52
C GLN A 70 -6.72 -6.00 7.03
N TYR A 71 -5.48 -6.39 6.78
CA TYR A 71 -4.94 -7.69 7.17
C TYR A 71 -4.14 -7.68 8.48
N ASP A 72 -4.19 -6.59 9.25
CA ASP A 72 -3.50 -6.43 10.53
C ASP A 72 -2.01 -6.81 10.47
N PHE A 73 -1.30 -6.31 9.45
CA PHE A 73 0.12 -6.59 9.29
C PHE A 73 0.92 -6.00 10.48
N PRO A 74 1.65 -6.81 11.28
CA PRO A 74 2.25 -6.37 12.53
C PRO A 74 3.65 -5.78 12.38
N GLY A 75 4.15 -5.62 11.16
CA GLY A 75 5.54 -5.25 10.88
C GLY A 75 5.74 -3.76 10.60
N TRP A 76 6.99 -3.40 10.29
CA TRP A 76 7.37 -2.03 9.95
C TRP A 76 7.19 -1.74 8.47
N ALA A 77 6.75 -0.51 8.15
CA ALA A 77 6.86 0.07 6.82
C ALA A 77 8.28 0.65 6.67
N VAL A 78 9.19 -0.12 6.09
CA VAL A 78 10.61 0.25 5.96
C VAL A 78 10.83 1.00 4.66
N LEU A 79 11.37 2.21 4.72
CA LEU A 79 11.77 2.94 3.51
C LEU A 79 12.97 2.24 2.85
N GLU A 80 12.79 1.75 1.62
CA GLU A 80 13.90 1.33 0.76
C GLU A 80 14.07 2.38 -0.34
N TRP A 81 14.94 3.36 -0.09
CA TRP A 81 15.08 4.51 -0.98
C TRP A 81 16.06 4.25 -2.12
N GLU A 82 15.58 4.43 -3.36
CA GLU A 82 16.41 4.49 -4.56
C GLU A 82 15.78 5.48 -5.55
N CYS A 83 16.54 6.45 -6.03
CA CYS A 83 16.09 7.38 -7.08
C CYS A 83 17.27 7.85 -7.91
N CYS A 84 17.15 7.80 -9.24
CA CYS A 84 18.20 8.26 -10.14
C CYS A 84 18.21 9.79 -10.38
N ILE A 85 17.39 10.55 -9.64
CA ILE A 85 17.22 12.00 -9.82
C ILE A 85 17.32 12.76 -8.50
N LYS A 86 16.58 12.34 -7.46
CA LYS A 86 16.50 13.06 -6.17
C LYS A 86 17.73 12.75 -5.31
N HIS A 87 18.15 13.70 -4.46
CA HIS A 87 19.22 13.48 -3.49
C HIS A 87 18.75 12.53 -2.37
N PRO A 88 19.61 11.63 -1.85
CA PRO A 88 19.23 10.66 -0.82
C PRO A 88 18.72 11.30 0.48
N GLU A 89 19.30 12.42 0.93
CA GLU A 89 18.87 13.07 2.18
C GLU A 89 17.46 13.65 2.07
N ASP A 90 17.13 14.26 0.92
CA ASP A 90 15.77 14.73 0.63
C ASP A 90 14.80 13.55 0.53
N GLY A 91 15.24 12.49 -0.16
CA GLY A 91 14.52 11.23 -0.26
C GLY A 91 14.17 10.62 1.09
N ALA A 92 15.11 10.60 2.02
CA ALA A 92 14.92 10.08 3.37
C ALA A 92 13.98 10.97 4.19
N ARG A 93 14.21 12.29 4.18
CA ARG A 93 13.39 13.27 4.91
C ARG A 93 11.93 13.26 4.45
N GLU A 94 11.71 13.31 3.14
CA GLU A 94 10.37 13.29 2.54
C GLU A 94 9.71 11.91 2.68
N GLY A 95 10.47 10.84 2.44
CA GLY A 95 9.97 9.47 2.51
C GLY A 95 9.49 9.08 3.91
N ALA A 96 10.17 9.54 4.97
CA ALA A 96 9.75 9.28 6.35
C ALA A 96 8.39 9.92 6.65
N ILE A 97 8.18 11.18 6.25
CA ILE A 97 6.90 11.88 6.41
C ILE A 97 5.82 11.19 5.57
N PHE A 98 6.13 10.89 4.30
CA PHE A 98 5.20 10.22 3.39
C PHE A 98 4.68 8.89 3.97
N ILE A 99 5.56 8.05 4.51
CA ILE A 99 5.17 6.78 5.13
C ILE A 99 4.29 7.05 6.36
N ALA A 100 4.68 7.97 7.24
CA ALA A 100 3.91 8.30 8.43
C ALA A 100 2.48 8.74 8.09
N ASP A 101 2.31 9.56 7.06
CA ASP A 101 1.01 10.04 6.59
C ASP A 101 0.13 8.95 5.96
N HIS A 102 0.72 7.83 5.51
CA HIS A 102 -0.01 6.68 4.98
C HIS A 102 -0.37 5.63 6.03
N ILE A 103 0.25 5.66 7.22
CA ILE A 103 -0.07 4.72 8.29
C ILE A 103 -1.50 5.00 8.80
N ILE A 104 -2.35 3.98 8.68
CA ILE A 104 -3.75 4.06 9.09
C ILE A 104 -3.86 3.65 10.56
N ARG A 105 -4.44 4.54 11.38
CA ARG A 105 -4.94 4.16 12.71
C ARG A 105 -6.24 3.37 12.53
N VAL A 106 -6.18 2.06 12.75
CA VAL A 106 -7.32 1.16 12.61
C VAL A 106 -8.40 1.50 13.64
N ALA A 107 -9.67 1.34 13.26
CA ALA A 107 -10.81 1.63 14.13
C ALA A 107 -10.92 0.58 15.27
N ASP A 108 -11.27 1.03 16.47
CA ASP A 108 -11.39 0.18 17.66
C ASP A 108 -12.63 -0.77 17.63
N ARG A 109 -13.55 -0.55 16.68
CA ARG A 109 -14.83 -1.28 16.57
C ARG A 109 -15.24 -1.44 15.12
N ALA A 110 -16.14 -2.40 14.85
CA ALA A 110 -16.66 -2.60 13.51
C ALA A 110 -17.47 -1.37 13.08
N PHE A 111 -17.44 -1.06 11.78
CA PHE A 111 -18.16 0.09 11.25
C PHE A 111 -19.67 0.00 11.55
N ASP A 112 -20.26 -1.19 11.41
CA ASP A 112 -21.70 -1.41 11.56
C ASP A 112 -22.18 -1.48 13.03
N ASP A 113 -21.27 -1.42 14.00
CA ASP A 113 -21.62 -1.47 15.43
C ASP A 113 -22.42 -0.25 15.89
N PHE A 114 -22.51 0.83 15.09
CA PHE A 114 -23.41 1.94 15.39
C PHE A 114 -24.90 1.54 15.32
N ALA A 115 -25.22 0.49 14.57
CA ALA A 115 -26.57 -0.08 14.45
C ALA A 115 -26.87 -1.12 15.55
N ALA A 116 -25.84 -1.58 16.26
CA ALA A 116 -25.99 -2.41 17.46
C ALA A 116 -26.45 -1.51 18.63
N GLY A 117 -27.69 -1.03 18.56
CA GLY A 117 -28.41 -0.59 19.75
C GLY A 117 -28.51 -1.75 20.73
N ASP A 118 -28.68 -1.44 22.02
CA ASP A 118 -28.89 -2.43 23.09
C ASP A 118 -30.24 -3.14 22.87
N ALA A 119 -30.29 -4.01 21.87
CA ALA A 119 -31.46 -4.74 21.45
C ALA A 119 -31.58 -5.93 22.39
N GLY A 120 -31.93 -5.63 23.64
CA GLY A 120 -32.27 -6.65 24.64
C GLY A 120 -33.31 -7.60 24.06
N GLY A 121 -33.32 -8.85 24.54
CA GLY A 121 -34.14 -9.92 23.95
C GLY A 121 -35.63 -9.57 23.79
N SER A 122 -36.17 -8.63 24.57
CA SER A 122 -37.54 -8.11 24.40
C SER A 122 -37.73 -7.25 23.13
N VAL A 123 -36.76 -6.43 22.76
CA VAL A 123 -36.78 -5.59 21.55
C VAL A 123 -36.72 -6.48 20.31
N ASN A 124 -35.81 -7.48 20.31
CA ASN A 124 -35.68 -8.44 19.22
C ASN A 124 -36.94 -9.29 19.04
N ARG A 125 -37.51 -9.80 20.14
CA ARG A 125 -38.77 -10.56 20.11
C ARG A 125 -39.92 -9.75 19.52
N LYS A 126 -40.07 -8.48 19.94
CA LYS A 126 -41.09 -7.57 19.41
C LYS A 126 -40.89 -7.28 17.91
N MET A 127 -39.66 -7.07 17.46
CA MET A 127 -39.35 -6.89 16.03
C MET A 127 -39.65 -8.14 15.19
N LEU A 128 -39.47 -9.34 15.77
CA LEU A 128 -39.74 -10.62 15.12
C LEU A 128 -41.21 -11.06 15.22
N GLY A 129 -42.10 -10.26 15.83
CA GLY A 129 -43.51 -10.62 16.05
C GLY A 129 -43.72 -11.74 17.07
N LEU A 130 -42.70 -12.06 17.85
CA LEU A 130 -42.74 -13.01 18.94
C LEU A 130 -43.08 -12.21 20.21
N LEU A 131 -44.33 -12.25 20.65
CA LEU A 131 -44.71 -11.65 21.95
C LEU A 131 -44.13 -12.48 23.10
#